data_AF-A0A7W9DZH0-F1
#
_entry.id   AF-A0A7W9DZH0-F1
#
_cell.length_a   1.000
_cell.length_b   1.000
_cell.length_c   1.000
_cell.angle_alpha   90.00
_cell.angle_beta   90.00
_cell.angle_gamma   90.00
#
_symmetry.space_group_name_H-M   'P 1'
#
loop_
_entity.id
_entity.type
_entity.pdbx_description
1 polymer ?
#
loop_
_entity_poly.entity_id
_entity_poly.type
_entity_poly.pdbx_seq_one_letter_code
_entity_poly.pdbx_strand_id
1 'polypeptide(L)'
;MIWIQRKTGLYKYGISWLILVWILVLFFSQIAAFLTTVIDPSFLRLRYLVTFIFVFSLLVYVIKRRVGYEIISGLNYLVNVFVLILTGLIIFSGVQIYLKEKGHNFYLQNRKLPSLKIKDNKDIVWILLDEYASPASLKSQFNFKDSLVDSLGNKGFYVFENMNSRSDTTVYSVNSLFNLDDSVTISNYANATVYLNQSSWINHLTKFGYDFISLDFLNIGGHPKLQDLKIFPDNYIGQVLNGTLFISAWDSLFLKHKMPYDDYNQMIVSKFNKNMHLKRSRPVFTWTHLLIPHTPFYRDAHGRVNEHPIEVFDAASSKEVTRQYTSYLSYANTVVLKMLNGIPDWKNKIIIISGDHGARMLVPEHDPRRKKTFCAIYYPGMDKLKISKIKYMQQIPFYLH
;
A
#
# COMPACT_ATOMS: atom_id res chain seq x y z
N MET A 1 -21.80 26.66 13.92
CA MET A 1 -22.90 25.71 13.60
C MET A 1 -23.97 25.63 14.69
N ILE A 2 -23.63 25.39 15.96
CA ILE A 2 -24.59 25.43 17.11
C ILE A 2 -25.37 26.76 17.17
N TRP A 3 -24.69 27.87 16.88
CA TRP A 3 -25.30 29.20 16.79
C TRP A 3 -26.39 29.28 15.71
N ILE A 4 -26.15 28.72 14.52
CA ILE A 4 -27.13 28.68 13.42
C ILE A 4 -28.34 27.82 13.85
N GLN A 5 -28.09 26.68 14.50
CA GLN A 5 -29.17 25.81 14.98
C GLN A 5 -30.07 26.49 16.01
N ARG A 6 -29.48 27.25 16.95
CA ARG A 6 -30.25 28.05 17.92
C ARG A 6 -31.06 29.14 17.22
N LYS A 7 -30.46 29.87 16.25
CA LYS A 7 -31.15 30.94 15.51
C LYS A 7 -32.29 30.45 14.61
N THR A 8 -32.19 29.24 14.08
CA THR A 8 -33.15 28.68 13.11
C THR A 8 -34.17 27.72 13.73
N GLY A 9 -34.05 27.46 15.05
CA GLY A 9 -34.87 26.48 15.75
C GLY A 9 -34.57 25.02 15.35
N LEU A 10 -33.50 24.77 14.58
CA LEU A 10 -33.15 23.43 14.09
C LEU A 10 -32.79 22.45 15.22
N TYR A 11 -32.34 22.95 16.37
CA TYR A 11 -32.04 22.13 17.55
C TYR A 11 -33.23 21.31 18.06
N LYS A 12 -34.47 21.77 17.80
CA LYS A 12 -35.71 21.05 18.18
C LYS A 12 -35.95 19.77 17.37
N TYR A 13 -35.20 19.59 16.28
CA TYR A 13 -35.34 18.46 15.36
C TYR A 13 -34.13 17.50 15.44
N GLY A 14 -33.39 17.55 16.55
CA GLY A 14 -32.32 16.61 16.86
C GLY A 14 -31.01 16.81 16.09
N ILE A 15 -29.99 16.07 16.52
CA ILE A 15 -28.65 16.02 15.91
C ILE A 15 -28.70 15.32 14.52
N SER A 16 -29.84 14.71 14.19
CA SER A 16 -30.10 13.87 13.01
C SER A 16 -29.69 14.50 11.67
N TRP A 17 -29.96 15.79 11.46
CA TRP A 17 -29.52 16.51 10.25
C TRP A 17 -28.01 16.70 10.16
N LEU A 18 -27.34 16.88 11.29
CA LEU A 18 -25.88 16.96 11.33
C LEU A 18 -25.27 15.60 10.98
N ILE A 19 -25.88 14.52 11.43
CA ILE A 19 -25.37 13.18 11.19
C ILE A 19 -25.46 12.81 9.70
N LEU A 20 -26.54 13.16 9.01
CA LEU A 20 -26.63 12.96 7.55
C LEU A 20 -25.54 13.73 6.80
N VAL A 21 -25.26 14.97 7.19
CA VAL A 21 -24.16 15.76 6.63
C VAL A 21 -22.82 15.09 6.95
N TRP A 22 -22.61 14.62 8.17
CA TRP A 22 -21.38 13.92 8.55
C TRP A 22 -21.21 12.59 7.82
N ILE A 23 -22.28 11.84 7.53
CA ILE A 23 -22.21 10.63 6.71
C ILE A 23 -21.72 10.97 5.30
N LEU A 24 -22.29 12.01 4.67
CA LEU A 24 -21.87 12.47 3.35
C LEU A 24 -20.41 12.95 3.34
N VAL A 25 -19.94 13.54 4.44
CA VAL A 25 -18.57 14.05 4.59
C VAL A 25 -17.58 12.92 4.85
N LEU A 26 -17.90 12.00 5.77
CA LEU A 26 -16.99 10.94 6.21
C LEU A 26 -16.92 9.78 5.22
N PHE A 27 -18.05 9.45 4.59
CA PHE A 27 -18.16 8.31 3.66
C PHE A 27 -18.26 8.76 2.20
N PHE A 28 -17.74 9.94 1.90
CA PHE A 28 -17.86 10.55 0.57
C PHE A 28 -17.35 9.62 -0.54
N SER A 29 -16.13 9.09 -0.40
CA SER A 29 -15.53 8.22 -1.42
C SER A 29 -16.31 6.92 -1.63
N GLN A 30 -16.82 6.30 -0.56
CA GLN A 30 -17.60 5.06 -0.64
C GLN A 30 -18.96 5.31 -1.31
N ILE A 31 -19.63 6.41 -0.97
CA ILE A 31 -20.87 6.82 -1.60
C ILE A 31 -20.64 7.14 -3.08
N ALA A 32 -19.58 7.90 -3.41
CA ALA A 32 -19.23 8.22 -4.78
C ALA A 32 -18.93 6.94 -5.59
N ALA A 33 -18.13 6.02 -5.05
CA ALA A 33 -17.82 4.75 -5.68
C ALA A 33 -19.08 3.90 -5.93
N PHE A 34 -19.98 3.79 -4.95
CA PHE A 34 -21.27 3.11 -5.16
C PHE A 34 -22.09 3.78 -6.27
N LEU A 35 -22.21 5.11 -6.25
CA LEU A 35 -22.97 5.85 -7.26
C LEU A 35 -22.37 5.70 -8.66
N THR A 36 -21.04 5.60 -8.82
CA THR A 36 -20.42 5.35 -10.14
C THR A 36 -20.81 4.00 -10.75
N THR A 37 -21.29 3.04 -9.95
CA THR A 37 -21.77 1.75 -10.49
C THR A 37 -23.17 1.86 -11.12
N VAL A 38 -23.92 2.91 -10.80
CA VAL A 38 -25.32 3.09 -11.22
C VAL A 38 -25.50 4.32 -12.10
N ILE A 39 -24.66 5.33 -11.95
CA ILE A 39 -24.75 6.64 -12.58
C ILE A 39 -23.40 6.97 -13.21
N ASP A 40 -23.42 7.60 -14.39
CA ASP A 40 -22.22 8.01 -15.09
C ASP A 40 -21.31 8.89 -14.19
N PRO A 41 -20.00 8.56 -14.05
CA PRO A 41 -19.07 9.26 -13.17
C PRO A 41 -18.96 10.78 -13.42
N SER A 42 -19.28 11.25 -14.62
CA SER A 42 -19.27 12.67 -14.96
C SER A 42 -20.27 13.50 -14.14
N PHE A 43 -21.32 12.88 -13.58
CA PHE A 43 -22.30 13.51 -12.70
C PHE A 43 -21.84 13.62 -11.24
N LEU A 44 -20.73 12.98 -10.84
CA LEU A 44 -20.24 12.96 -9.45
C LEU A 44 -19.18 14.02 -9.16
N ARG A 45 -19.00 15.01 -10.04
CA ARG A 45 -18.09 16.14 -9.79
C ARG A 45 -18.51 16.91 -8.53
N LEU A 46 -17.53 17.38 -7.75
CA LEU A 46 -17.72 18.12 -6.48
C LEU A 46 -18.80 19.21 -6.55
N ARG A 47 -18.91 19.93 -7.68
CA ARG A 47 -19.95 20.95 -7.93
C ARG A 47 -21.38 20.41 -7.90
N TYR A 48 -21.61 19.20 -8.40
CA TYR A 48 -22.93 18.57 -8.41
C TYR A 48 -23.27 17.99 -7.04
N LEU A 49 -22.28 17.54 -6.27
CA LEU A 49 -22.48 17.15 -4.88
C LEU A 49 -22.90 18.34 -4.00
N VAL A 50 -22.22 19.48 -4.13
CA VAL A 50 -22.61 20.71 -3.42
C VAL A 50 -24.03 21.13 -3.80
N THR A 51 -24.39 20.98 -5.09
CA THR A 51 -25.75 21.23 -5.59
C THR A 51 -26.75 20.24 -5.00
N PHE A 52 -26.40 18.95 -4.90
CA PHE A 52 -27.25 17.92 -4.28
C PHE A 52 -27.47 18.19 -2.79
N ILE A 53 -26.42 18.52 -2.03
CA ILE A 53 -26.54 18.88 -0.60
C ILE A 53 -27.45 20.09 -0.44
N PHE A 54 -27.33 21.09 -1.31
CA PHE A 54 -28.21 22.26 -1.30
C PHE A 54 -29.66 21.92 -1.63
N VAL A 55 -29.91 21.15 -2.71
CA VAL A 55 -31.26 20.71 -3.12
C VAL A 55 -31.89 19.80 -2.07
N PHE A 56 -31.13 18.87 -1.50
CA PHE A 56 -31.58 18.00 -0.42
C PHE A 56 -31.94 18.82 0.83
N SER A 57 -31.10 19.79 1.21
CA SER A 57 -31.39 20.70 2.33
C SER A 57 -32.66 21.53 2.08
N LEU A 58 -32.90 21.95 0.84
CA LEU A 58 -34.11 22.66 0.43
C LEU A 58 -35.34 21.74 0.45
N LEU A 59 -35.22 20.51 -0.05
CA LEU A 59 -36.29 19.52 -0.06
C LEU A 59 -36.75 19.20 1.36
N VAL A 60 -35.78 19.03 2.26
CA VAL A 60 -35.99 18.83 3.70
C VAL A 60 -36.69 20.03 4.33
N TYR A 61 -36.27 21.24 3.97
CA TYR A 61 -36.94 22.46 4.41
C TYR A 61 -38.39 22.54 3.93
N VAL A 62 -38.68 22.08 2.72
CA VAL A 62 -40.04 22.05 2.15
C VAL A 62 -40.90 20.96 2.80
N ILE A 63 -40.37 19.74 2.98
CA ILE A 63 -41.04 18.63 3.67
C ILE A 63 -41.37 19.04 5.11
N LYS A 64 -40.46 19.74 5.79
CA LYS A 64 -40.69 20.32 7.13
C LYS A 64 -41.92 21.23 7.18
N ARG A 65 -42.23 21.96 6.11
CA ARG A 65 -43.41 22.84 6.07
C ARG A 65 -44.72 22.08 5.85
N ARG A 66 -44.67 20.83 5.39
CA ARG A 66 -45.85 20.04 5.03
C ARG A 66 -46.13 18.86 5.97
N VAL A 67 -45.14 18.41 6.74
CA VAL A 67 -45.26 17.26 7.65
C VAL A 67 -45.42 17.75 9.09
N GLY A 68 -46.39 17.18 9.81
CA GLY A 68 -46.66 17.53 11.21
C GLY A 68 -45.48 17.22 12.14
N TYR A 69 -45.36 18.00 13.23
CA TYR A 69 -44.27 17.90 14.20
C TYR A 69 -44.11 16.47 14.76
N GLU A 70 -45.21 15.75 15.01
CA GLU A 70 -45.19 14.41 15.59
C GLU A 70 -44.47 13.38 14.70
N ILE A 71 -44.73 13.40 13.38
CA ILE A 71 -44.08 12.50 12.42
C ILE A 71 -42.58 12.79 12.34
N ILE A 72 -42.20 14.08 12.31
CA ILE A 72 -40.79 14.49 12.29
C ILE A 72 -40.08 14.08 13.59
N SER A 73 -40.75 14.22 14.74
CA SER A 73 -40.22 13.81 16.05
C SER A 73 -40.00 12.29 16.12
N GLY A 74 -40.95 11.49 15.63
CA GLY A 74 -40.81 10.03 15.55
C GLY A 74 -39.65 9.59 14.65
N LEU A 75 -39.50 10.22 13.47
CA LEU A 75 -38.37 9.95 12.58
C LEU A 75 -37.02 10.34 13.21
N ASN A 76 -36.95 11.46 13.93
CA ASN A 76 -35.72 11.86 14.62
C ASN A 76 -35.34 10.85 15.71
N TYR A 77 -36.32 10.31 16.45
CA TYR A 77 -36.06 9.25 17.41
C TYR A 77 -35.46 8.02 16.74
N LEU A 78 -36.07 7.53 15.65
CA LEU A 78 -35.56 6.39 14.88
C LEU A 78 -34.14 6.64 14.33
N VAL A 79 -33.88 7.82 13.75
CA VAL A 79 -32.55 8.18 13.24
C VAL A 79 -31.53 8.27 14.37
N ASN A 80 -31.88 8.84 15.52
CA ASN A 80 -30.98 8.92 16.68
C ASN A 80 -30.66 7.53 17.23
N VAL A 81 -31.65 6.64 17.35
CA VAL A 81 -31.43 5.24 17.75
C VAL A 81 -30.54 4.54 16.75
N PHE A 82 -30.80 4.67 15.45
CA PHE A 82 -29.96 4.10 14.40
C PHE A 82 -28.51 4.59 14.49
N VAL A 83 -28.30 5.89 14.73
CA VAL A 83 -26.97 6.47 14.85
C VAL A 83 -26.26 6.01 16.12
N LEU A 84 -26.97 5.89 17.24
CA LEU A 84 -26.42 5.30 18.46
C LEU A 84 -25.99 3.85 18.23
N ILE A 85 -26.79 3.06 17.50
CA ILE A 85 -26.43 1.69 17.10
C ILE A 85 -25.16 1.71 16.24
N LEU A 86 -25.10 2.53 15.18
CA LEU A 86 -23.91 2.63 14.33
C LEU A 86 -22.67 3.07 15.11
N THR A 87 -22.81 4.05 16.00
CA THR A 87 -21.73 4.53 16.87
C THR A 87 -21.27 3.43 17.81
N GLY A 88 -22.21 2.70 18.41
CA GLY A 88 -21.93 1.54 19.26
C GLY A 88 -21.19 0.43 18.51
N LEU A 89 -21.60 0.12 17.26
CA LEU A 89 -20.93 -0.86 16.40
C LEU A 89 -19.50 -0.43 16.05
N ILE A 90 -19.27 0.85 15.74
CA ILE A 90 -17.93 1.38 15.45
C ILE A 90 -17.05 1.31 16.70
N ILE A 91 -17.54 1.73 17.87
CA ILE A 91 -16.81 1.65 19.14
C ILE A 91 -16.49 0.18 19.45
N PHE A 92 -17.48 -0.71 19.35
CA PHE A 92 -17.30 -2.14 19.60
C PHE A 92 -16.26 -2.75 18.66
N SER A 93 -16.33 -2.47 17.36
CA SER A 93 -15.32 -2.88 16.37
C SER A 93 -13.93 -2.34 16.72
N GLY A 94 -13.83 -1.06 17.10
CA GLY A 94 -12.59 -0.43 17.54
C GLY A 94 -12.00 -1.11 18.78
N VAL A 95 -12.82 -1.46 19.77
CA VAL A 95 -12.41 -2.21 20.96
C VAL A 95 -11.94 -3.61 20.60
N GLN A 96 -12.66 -4.34 19.75
CA GLN A 96 -12.25 -5.67 19.27
C GLN A 96 -10.89 -5.62 18.56
N ILE A 97 -10.69 -4.63 17.68
CA ILE A 97 -9.40 -4.40 17.02
C ILE A 97 -8.33 -4.10 18.06
N TYR A 98 -8.56 -3.17 18.98
CA TYR A 98 -7.60 -2.82 20.03
C TYR A 98 -7.19 -4.03 20.88
N LEU A 99 -8.14 -4.86 21.31
CA LEU A 99 -7.86 -6.06 22.10
C LEU A 99 -7.03 -7.08 21.32
N LYS A 100 -7.38 -7.34 20.05
CA LYS A 100 -6.61 -8.23 19.17
C LYS A 100 -5.18 -7.75 19.00
N GLU A 101 -5.01 -6.45 18.84
CA GLU A 101 -3.71 -5.82 18.59
C GLU A 101 -2.85 -5.75 19.85
N LYS A 102 -3.46 -5.54 21.02
CA LYS A 102 -2.74 -5.71 22.29
C LYS A 102 -2.17 -7.13 22.41
N GLY A 103 -2.92 -8.14 21.97
CA GLY A 103 -2.45 -9.53 21.89
C GLY A 103 -1.30 -9.71 20.90
N HIS A 104 -1.42 -9.17 19.68
CA HIS A 104 -0.35 -9.23 18.68
C HIS A 104 0.93 -8.53 19.14
N ASN A 105 0.84 -7.31 19.68
CA ASN A 105 1.98 -6.57 20.18
C ASN A 105 2.68 -7.33 21.31
N PHE A 106 1.90 -7.88 22.27
CA PHE A 106 2.44 -8.72 23.32
C PHE A 106 3.17 -9.94 22.75
N TYR A 107 2.62 -10.60 21.73
CA TYR A 107 3.29 -11.71 21.04
C TYR A 107 4.60 -11.28 20.36
N LEU A 108 4.59 -10.20 19.57
CA LEU A 108 5.77 -9.71 18.85
C LEU A 108 6.92 -9.34 19.80
N GLN A 109 6.61 -8.79 20.97
CA GLN A 109 7.59 -8.39 21.99
C GLN A 109 8.17 -9.57 22.77
N ASN A 110 7.35 -10.58 23.08
CA ASN A 110 7.75 -11.68 23.98
C ASN A 110 8.20 -12.96 23.25
N ARG A 111 7.97 -13.05 21.94
CA ARG A 111 8.43 -14.21 21.17
C ARG A 111 9.95 -14.27 21.14
N LYS A 112 10.47 -15.48 21.05
CA LYS A 112 11.87 -15.71 20.74
C LYS A 112 12.08 -15.52 19.24
N LEU A 113 12.86 -14.51 18.86
CA LEU A 113 13.28 -14.37 17.47
C LEU A 113 14.15 -15.57 17.07
N PRO A 114 14.02 -16.08 15.84
CA PRO A 114 14.95 -17.06 15.32
C PRO A 114 16.38 -16.54 15.41
N SER A 115 17.34 -17.42 15.72
CA SER A 115 18.75 -17.03 15.80
C SER A 115 19.25 -16.63 14.40
N LEU A 116 19.40 -15.33 14.16
CA LEU A 116 20.11 -14.82 13.00
C LEU A 116 21.60 -14.81 13.34
N LYS A 117 22.41 -15.56 12.58
CA LYS A 117 23.87 -15.52 12.70
C LYS A 117 24.42 -14.66 11.58
N ILE A 118 24.85 -13.44 11.85
CA ILE A 118 25.52 -12.61 10.84
C ILE A 118 26.94 -13.15 10.66
N LYS A 119 27.17 -13.85 9.55
CA LYS A 119 28.49 -14.43 9.23
C LYS A 119 29.38 -13.51 8.43
N ASP A 120 28.78 -12.56 7.73
CA ASP A 120 29.45 -11.69 6.77
C ASP A 120 28.99 -10.25 6.99
N ASN A 121 29.93 -9.34 7.30
CA ASN A 121 29.69 -7.89 7.38
C ASN A 121 29.60 -7.27 5.98
N LYS A 122 28.85 -7.90 5.07
CA LYS A 122 28.65 -7.43 3.69
C LYS A 122 27.43 -6.51 3.64
N ASP A 123 27.50 -5.47 2.83
CA ASP A 123 26.34 -4.63 2.57
C ASP A 123 25.18 -5.46 1.98
N ILE A 124 23.97 -5.17 2.44
CA ILE A 124 22.73 -5.75 1.95
C ILE A 124 22.03 -4.68 1.11
N VAL A 125 21.71 -5.00 -0.14
CA VAL A 125 20.92 -4.14 -1.02
C VAL A 125 19.68 -4.91 -1.43
N TRP A 126 18.51 -4.39 -1.06
CA TRP A 126 17.23 -4.97 -1.44
C TRP A 126 16.44 -3.97 -2.27
N ILE A 127 16.15 -4.35 -3.52
CA ILE A 127 15.29 -3.60 -4.44
C ILE A 127 13.94 -4.33 -4.52
N LEU A 128 12.91 -3.71 -3.98
CA LEU A 128 11.53 -4.19 -3.94
C LEU A 128 10.69 -3.50 -5.02
N LEU A 129 9.88 -4.28 -5.73
CA LEU A 129 9.01 -3.85 -6.83
C LEU A 129 7.55 -4.15 -6.47
N ASP A 130 6.66 -3.18 -6.59
CA ASP A 130 5.24 -3.33 -6.25
C ASP A 130 4.49 -4.13 -7.34
N GLU A 131 3.82 -5.22 -6.95
CA GLU A 131 3.05 -6.12 -7.82
C GLU A 131 3.87 -6.86 -8.91
N TYR A 132 5.17 -7.06 -8.71
CA TYR A 132 5.97 -7.84 -9.64
C TYR A 132 5.74 -9.35 -9.45
N ALA A 133 4.97 -9.97 -10.36
CA ALA A 133 4.62 -11.38 -10.29
C ALA A 133 5.78 -12.35 -10.57
N SER A 134 5.67 -13.58 -10.06
CA SER A 134 6.68 -14.63 -10.31
C SER A 134 6.82 -14.97 -11.80
N PRO A 135 8.01 -15.44 -12.26
CA PRO A 135 8.20 -15.88 -13.65
C PRO A 135 7.12 -16.86 -14.14
N ALA A 136 6.76 -17.85 -13.32
CA ALA A 136 5.69 -18.79 -13.65
C ALA A 136 4.32 -18.12 -13.80
N SER A 137 4.03 -17.11 -12.98
CA SER A 137 2.79 -16.32 -13.04
C SER A 137 2.75 -15.45 -14.28
N LEU A 138 3.87 -14.78 -14.61
CA LEU A 138 4.00 -13.97 -15.82
C LEU A 138 3.79 -14.80 -17.09
N LYS A 139 4.38 -16.00 -17.14
CA LYS A 139 4.21 -16.91 -18.27
C LYS A 139 2.77 -17.42 -18.39
N SER A 140 2.17 -17.88 -17.29
CA SER A 140 0.85 -18.53 -17.32
C SER A 140 -0.33 -17.57 -17.43
N GLN A 141 -0.26 -16.39 -16.80
CA GLN A 141 -1.36 -15.42 -16.76
C GLN A 141 -1.27 -14.37 -17.85
N PHE A 142 -0.06 -13.96 -18.23
CA PHE A 142 0.16 -12.83 -19.12
C PHE A 142 0.81 -13.22 -20.45
N ASN A 143 1.15 -14.52 -20.64
CA ASN A 143 1.96 -15.00 -21.77
C ASN A 143 3.24 -14.16 -21.96
N PHE A 144 3.84 -13.72 -20.86
CA PHE A 144 4.98 -12.82 -20.86
C PHE A 144 6.27 -13.58 -20.54
N LYS A 145 7.25 -13.48 -21.43
CA LYS A 145 8.61 -13.97 -21.17
C LYS A 145 9.42 -12.83 -20.54
N ASP A 146 9.72 -12.99 -19.26
CA ASP A 146 10.45 -11.99 -18.50
C ASP A 146 11.96 -12.00 -18.81
N SER A 147 12.44 -10.96 -19.51
CA SER A 147 13.86 -10.79 -19.85
C SER A 147 14.77 -10.56 -18.63
N LEU A 148 14.20 -10.16 -17.49
CA LEU A 148 14.97 -9.95 -16.26
C LEU A 148 15.50 -11.28 -15.71
N VAL A 149 14.75 -12.38 -15.89
CA VAL A 149 15.15 -13.73 -15.47
C VAL A 149 16.45 -14.14 -16.14
N ASP A 150 16.50 -14.07 -17.48
CA ASP A 150 17.68 -14.43 -18.26
C ASP A 150 18.85 -13.48 -17.92
N SER A 151 18.58 -12.18 -17.79
CA SER A 151 19.60 -11.16 -17.51
C SER A 151 20.26 -11.33 -16.13
N LEU A 152 19.48 -11.61 -15.08
CA LEU A 152 19.98 -11.84 -13.73
C LEU A 152 20.64 -13.21 -13.61
N GLY A 153 20.08 -14.25 -14.24
CA GLY A 153 20.67 -15.59 -14.30
C GLY A 153 22.09 -15.56 -14.89
N ASN A 154 22.27 -14.83 -16.00
CA ASN A 154 23.58 -14.63 -16.63
C ASN A 154 24.57 -13.84 -15.75
N LYS A 155 24.07 -13.01 -14.83
CA LYS A 155 24.87 -12.30 -13.82
C LYS A 155 25.18 -13.16 -12.58
N GLY A 156 24.68 -14.40 -12.54
CA GLY A 156 24.96 -15.36 -11.48
C GLY A 156 23.94 -15.36 -10.34
N PHE A 157 22.85 -14.59 -10.44
CA PHE A 157 21.76 -14.65 -9.46
C PHE A 157 21.09 -16.02 -9.47
N TYR A 158 20.54 -16.41 -8.32
CA TYR A 158 19.53 -17.45 -8.25
C TYR A 158 18.16 -16.79 -8.41
N VAL A 159 17.50 -17.03 -9.55
CA VAL A 159 16.17 -16.49 -9.86
C VAL A 159 15.14 -17.58 -9.55
N PHE A 160 14.16 -17.24 -8.73
CA PHE A 160 13.10 -18.18 -8.34
C PHE A 160 12.02 -18.24 -9.42
N GLU A 161 11.75 -19.43 -9.94
CA GLU A 161 10.60 -19.65 -10.83
C GLU A 161 9.26 -19.36 -10.13
N ASN A 162 9.20 -19.73 -8.84
CA ASN A 162 8.05 -19.54 -7.97
C ASN A 162 8.50 -19.13 -6.56
N MET A 163 8.31 -17.87 -6.20
CA MET A 163 8.41 -17.38 -4.81
C MET A 163 7.03 -16.96 -4.32
N ASN A 164 6.76 -17.13 -3.02
CA ASN A 164 5.52 -16.68 -2.40
C ASN A 164 5.78 -15.49 -1.47
N SER A 165 4.86 -14.53 -1.44
CA SER A 165 4.67 -13.61 -0.33
C SER A 165 3.65 -14.19 0.66
N ARG A 166 3.64 -13.71 1.91
CA ARG A 166 2.63 -14.13 2.90
C ARG A 166 1.28 -13.44 2.72
N SER A 167 1.32 -12.23 2.18
CA SER A 167 0.15 -11.43 1.84
C SER A 167 0.26 -10.91 0.41
N ASP A 168 -0.89 -10.71 -0.21
CA ASP A 168 -1.09 -10.03 -1.49
C ASP A 168 -1.34 -8.52 -1.30
N THR A 169 -0.95 -7.99 -0.14
CA THR A 169 -0.98 -6.57 0.19
C THR A 169 0.39 -6.16 0.70
N THR A 170 0.94 -5.10 0.11
CA THR A 170 2.27 -4.54 0.38
C THR A 170 2.59 -4.41 1.85
N VAL A 171 1.78 -3.67 2.62
CA VAL A 171 2.07 -3.38 4.04
C VAL A 171 2.18 -4.67 4.87
N TYR A 172 1.34 -5.67 4.61
CA TYR A 172 1.35 -6.94 5.36
C TYR A 172 2.51 -7.84 4.91
N SER A 173 2.82 -7.86 3.61
CA SER A 173 3.95 -8.63 3.07
C SER A 173 5.29 -8.08 3.58
N VAL A 174 5.45 -6.76 3.56
CA VAL A 174 6.64 -6.06 4.06
C VAL A 174 6.70 -6.18 5.59
N ASN A 175 5.60 -6.01 6.31
CA ASN A 175 5.61 -6.16 7.77
C ASN A 175 6.08 -7.56 8.20
N SER A 176 5.50 -8.63 7.62
CA SER A 176 5.91 -10.01 7.93
C SER A 176 7.40 -10.27 7.64
N LEU A 177 7.95 -9.66 6.59
CA LEU A 177 9.38 -9.72 6.28
C LEU A 177 10.22 -9.02 7.37
N PHE A 178 9.91 -7.75 7.66
CA PHE A 178 10.69 -6.92 8.59
C PHE A 178 10.53 -7.32 10.05
N ASN A 179 9.47 -8.05 10.38
CA ASN A 179 9.28 -8.65 11.68
C ASN A 179 9.68 -10.12 11.72
N LEU A 180 10.26 -10.70 10.67
CA LEU A 180 10.74 -12.09 10.69
C LEU A 180 9.65 -13.09 11.10
N ASP A 181 8.42 -12.82 10.70
CA ASP A 181 7.24 -13.53 11.17
C ASP A 181 6.25 -13.74 10.04
N ASP A 182 6.08 -15.00 9.74
CA ASP A 182 5.27 -15.46 8.66
C ASP A 182 4.01 -16.20 9.16
N SER A 183 3.74 -16.11 10.47
CA SER A 183 2.64 -16.75 11.19
C SER A 183 1.51 -15.79 11.58
N VAL A 184 1.81 -14.50 11.78
CA VAL A 184 0.81 -13.51 12.21
C VAL A 184 0.13 -12.85 11.02
N THR A 185 -1.19 -13.01 10.94
CA THR A 185 -2.04 -12.25 10.01
C THR A 185 -2.46 -10.95 10.68
N ILE A 186 -1.78 -9.86 10.35
CA ILE A 186 -2.18 -8.53 10.80
C ILE A 186 -3.44 -8.15 10.02
N SER A 187 -4.55 -7.95 10.72
CA SER A 187 -5.85 -7.69 10.09
C SER A 187 -6.13 -6.22 9.80
N ASN A 188 -5.28 -5.32 10.29
CA ASN A 188 -5.50 -3.88 10.16
C ASN A 188 -4.24 -3.17 9.63
N TYR A 189 -4.45 -2.34 8.60
CA TYR A 189 -3.40 -1.61 7.89
C TYR A 189 -2.60 -0.68 8.80
N ALA A 190 -3.27 0.10 9.66
CA ALA A 190 -2.62 1.07 10.54
C ALA A 190 -1.68 0.37 11.53
N ASN A 191 -2.11 -0.77 12.10
CA ASN A 191 -1.28 -1.53 13.02
C ASN A 191 -0.09 -2.18 12.33
N ALA A 192 -0.27 -2.67 11.09
CA ALA A 192 0.83 -3.14 10.28
C ALA A 192 1.88 -2.04 10.05
N THR A 193 1.46 -0.79 9.86
CA THR A 193 2.38 0.35 9.76
C THR A 193 3.13 0.61 11.07
N VAL A 194 2.43 0.55 12.22
CA VAL A 194 3.05 0.71 13.55
C VAL A 194 4.10 -0.38 13.81
N TYR A 195 3.76 -1.65 13.58
CA TYR A 195 4.69 -2.76 13.79
C TYR A 195 5.85 -2.77 12.80
N LEU A 196 5.64 -2.26 11.58
CA LEU A 196 6.71 -2.12 10.59
C LEU A 196 7.72 -1.07 11.05
N ASN A 197 7.24 0.02 11.64
CA ASN A 197 8.08 1.04 12.26
C ASN A 197 8.84 0.50 13.49
N GLN A 198 8.39 -0.60 14.10
CA GLN A 198 9.05 -1.29 15.21
C GLN A 198 9.78 -2.58 14.76
N SER A 199 10.25 -2.61 13.51
CA SER A 199 10.85 -3.80 12.88
C SER A 199 11.87 -4.53 13.76
N SER A 200 11.56 -5.80 14.03
CA SER A 200 12.45 -6.72 14.74
C SER A 200 13.78 -6.94 14.00
N TRP A 201 13.73 -7.04 12.67
CA TRP A 201 14.93 -7.29 11.86
C TRP A 201 15.88 -6.09 11.84
N ILE A 202 15.37 -4.87 11.67
CA ILE A 202 16.21 -3.66 11.71
C ILE A 202 16.84 -3.47 13.08
N ASN A 203 16.06 -3.67 14.16
CA ASN A 203 16.60 -3.65 15.52
C ASN A 203 17.72 -4.69 15.72
N HIS A 204 17.57 -5.87 15.11
CA HIS A 204 18.59 -6.91 15.17
C HIS A 204 19.85 -6.51 14.39
N LEU A 205 19.73 -6.10 13.13
CA LEU A 205 20.87 -5.67 12.29
C LEU A 205 21.65 -4.51 12.94
N THR A 206 20.94 -3.53 13.50
CA THR A 206 21.54 -2.38 14.17
C THR A 206 22.40 -2.80 15.37
N LYS A 207 21.94 -3.76 16.17
CA LYS A 207 22.72 -4.33 17.29
C LYS A 207 24.01 -5.01 16.84
N PHE A 208 24.04 -5.53 15.63
CA PHE A 208 25.23 -6.14 15.02
C PHE A 208 26.05 -5.17 14.17
N GLY A 209 25.81 -3.87 14.29
CA GLY A 209 26.67 -2.85 13.71
C GLY A 209 26.25 -2.35 12.32
N TYR A 210 25.14 -2.82 11.76
CA TYR A 210 24.65 -2.32 10.48
C TYR A 210 24.04 -0.92 10.61
N ASP A 211 24.24 -0.09 9.59
CA ASP A 211 23.42 1.08 9.34
C ASP A 211 22.22 0.69 8.46
N PHE A 212 21.09 1.40 8.60
CA PHE A 212 19.90 1.16 7.78
C PHE A 212 19.53 2.40 6.96
N ILE A 213 19.31 2.19 5.66
CA ILE A 213 18.82 3.21 4.73
C ILE A 213 17.49 2.73 4.17
N SER A 214 16.42 3.41 4.55
CA SER A 214 15.08 3.20 4.00
C SER A 214 14.80 4.19 2.87
N LEU A 215 14.64 3.68 1.65
CA LEU A 215 14.09 4.44 0.52
C LEU A 215 12.67 3.93 0.22
N ASP A 216 11.73 4.32 1.08
CA ASP A 216 10.36 3.82 1.09
C ASP A 216 9.34 4.95 1.35
N PHE A 217 8.07 4.71 1.01
CA PHE A 217 6.92 5.54 1.35
C PHE A 217 6.27 5.16 2.70
N LEU A 218 6.79 4.12 3.37
CA LEU A 218 6.40 3.69 4.71
C LEU A 218 7.50 4.01 5.74
N ASN A 219 7.09 4.20 6.99
CA ASN A 219 8.02 4.27 8.11
C ASN A 219 8.48 2.85 8.48
N ILE A 220 9.80 2.62 8.53
CA ILE A 220 10.36 1.28 8.76
C ILE A 220 11.46 1.36 9.82
N GLY A 221 11.34 0.55 10.89
CA GLY A 221 12.38 0.43 11.91
C GLY A 221 12.81 1.76 12.57
N GLY A 222 11.90 2.73 12.71
CA GLY A 222 12.20 4.06 13.25
C GLY A 222 12.69 5.08 12.22
N HIS A 223 12.86 4.68 10.96
CA HIS A 223 13.25 5.58 9.87
C HIS A 223 12.01 6.14 9.16
N PRO A 224 11.92 7.47 8.98
CA PRO A 224 10.75 8.11 8.37
C PRO A 224 10.66 7.80 6.87
N LYS A 225 9.42 7.75 6.35
CA LYS A 225 9.15 7.69 4.91
C LYS A 225 9.72 8.88 4.16
N LEU A 226 10.12 8.66 2.90
CA LEU A 226 10.68 9.71 2.05
C LEU A 226 9.64 10.64 1.45
N GLN A 227 8.44 10.14 1.20
CA GLN A 227 7.35 10.90 0.62
C GLN A 227 6.04 10.35 1.14
N ASP A 228 5.11 11.25 1.44
CA ASP A 228 3.75 10.89 1.77
C ASP A 228 2.93 10.72 0.50
N LEU A 229 2.51 9.49 0.23
CA LEU A 229 1.65 9.16 -0.90
C LEU A 229 0.16 9.28 -0.56
N LYS A 230 -0.21 9.66 0.69
CA LYS A 230 -1.55 9.94 1.24
C LYS A 230 -2.62 8.85 1.15
N ILE A 231 -2.55 7.99 0.12
CA ILE A 231 -3.39 6.82 -0.09
C ILE A 231 -3.07 5.74 0.94
N PHE A 232 -1.88 5.80 1.53
CA PHE A 232 -1.40 4.90 2.56
C PHE A 232 -1.41 5.59 3.92
N PRO A 233 -2.45 5.39 4.75
CA PRO A 233 -2.57 6.06 6.03
C PRO A 233 -1.54 5.53 7.04
N ASP A 234 -0.83 6.43 7.71
CA ASP A 234 0.20 6.05 8.69
C ASP A 234 -0.38 5.51 10.01
N ASN A 235 -1.65 5.81 10.28
CA ASN A 235 -2.32 5.44 11.51
C ASN A 235 -3.84 5.36 11.31
N TYR A 236 -4.54 4.94 12.35
CA TYR A 236 -5.99 4.75 12.32
C TYR A 236 -6.76 6.04 12.01
N ILE A 237 -6.33 7.20 12.53
CA ILE A 237 -6.97 8.49 12.24
C ILE A 237 -6.82 8.83 10.75
N GLY A 238 -5.60 8.66 10.20
CA GLY A 238 -5.36 8.82 8.77
C GLY A 238 -6.24 7.87 7.94
N GLN A 239 -6.43 6.62 8.39
CA GLN A 239 -7.28 5.64 7.70
C GLN A 239 -8.75 6.07 7.68
N VAL A 240 -9.25 6.62 8.79
CA VAL A 240 -10.63 7.12 8.89
C VAL A 240 -10.82 8.40 8.08
N LEU A 241 -9.81 9.27 8.02
CA LEU A 241 -9.87 10.51 7.25
C LEU A 241 -9.64 10.32 5.75
N ASN A 242 -9.00 9.21 5.36
CA ASN A 242 -8.74 8.91 3.95
C ASN A 242 -10.06 8.75 3.18
N GLY A 243 -10.17 9.41 2.02
CA GLY A 243 -11.38 9.38 1.20
C GLY A 243 -12.56 10.22 1.72
N THR A 244 -12.40 10.94 2.84
CA THR A 244 -13.39 11.92 3.27
C THR A 244 -13.50 13.08 2.27
N LEU A 245 -14.61 13.80 2.29
CA LEU A 245 -14.83 14.99 1.45
C LEU A 245 -13.77 16.07 1.71
N PHE A 246 -13.32 16.21 2.96
CA PHE A 246 -12.29 17.19 3.33
C PHE A 246 -10.94 16.89 2.67
N ILE A 247 -10.47 15.64 2.79
CA ILE A 247 -9.19 15.23 2.18
C ILE A 247 -9.29 15.26 0.66
N SER A 248 -10.38 14.74 0.09
CA SER A 248 -10.61 14.73 -1.36
C SER A 248 -10.66 16.15 -1.96
N ALA A 249 -11.34 17.09 -1.29
CA ALA A 249 -11.40 18.48 -1.74
C ALA A 249 -10.06 19.19 -1.57
N TRP A 250 -9.35 18.94 -0.47
CA TRP A 250 -8.01 19.48 -0.23
C TRP A 250 -7.04 19.03 -1.32
N ASP A 251 -7.03 17.75 -1.64
CA ASP A 251 -6.15 17.20 -2.66
C ASP A 251 -6.49 17.76 -4.06
N SER A 252 -7.77 17.87 -4.41
CA SER A 252 -8.19 18.47 -5.68
C SER A 252 -7.81 19.95 -5.83
N LEU A 253 -7.72 20.71 -4.74
CA LEU A 253 -7.42 22.14 -4.77
C LEU A 253 -5.91 22.42 -4.73
N PHE A 254 -5.14 21.59 -4.03
CA PHE A 254 -3.75 21.89 -3.69
C PHE A 254 -2.72 20.92 -4.28
N LEU A 255 -3.12 19.76 -4.81
CA LEU A 255 -2.21 18.83 -5.47
C LEU A 255 -2.33 18.91 -7.00
N LYS A 256 -1.23 19.33 -7.64
CA LYS A 256 -1.12 19.47 -9.11
C LYS A 256 -0.28 18.38 -9.79
N HIS A 257 0.12 17.33 -9.07
CA HIS A 257 0.99 16.30 -9.64
C HIS A 257 0.18 15.38 -10.55
N LYS A 258 0.51 15.37 -11.85
CA LYS A 258 -0.19 14.55 -12.85
C LYS A 258 0.16 13.06 -12.73
N MET A 259 1.36 12.72 -12.23
CA MET A 259 1.89 11.34 -12.22
C MET A 259 2.64 11.02 -10.91
N PRO A 260 1.99 11.14 -9.73
CA PRO A 260 2.67 11.11 -8.43
C PRO A 260 3.49 9.84 -8.17
N TYR A 261 3.10 8.69 -8.73
CA TYR A 261 3.85 7.44 -8.53
C TYR A 261 5.07 7.34 -9.43
N ASP A 262 5.00 7.85 -10.68
CA ASP A 262 6.19 7.92 -11.54
C ASP A 262 7.20 8.90 -10.94
N ASP A 263 6.75 10.08 -10.48
CA ASP A 263 7.59 11.07 -9.80
C ASP A 263 8.29 10.45 -8.56
N TYR A 264 7.54 9.68 -7.76
CA TYR A 264 8.10 8.92 -6.64
C TYR A 264 9.18 7.94 -7.11
N ASN A 265 8.89 7.11 -8.12
CA ASN A 265 9.85 6.14 -8.65
C ASN A 265 11.15 6.80 -9.15
N GLN A 266 11.04 7.91 -9.90
CA GLN A 266 12.22 8.66 -10.36
C GLN A 266 13.02 9.22 -9.18
N MET A 267 12.36 9.76 -8.16
CA MET A 267 13.00 10.25 -6.95
C MET A 267 13.75 9.13 -6.21
N ILE A 268 13.12 7.97 -6.01
CA ILE A 268 13.73 6.82 -5.33
C ILE A 268 14.93 6.31 -6.10
N VAL A 269 14.84 6.12 -7.42
CA VAL A 269 15.97 5.71 -8.27
C VAL A 269 17.13 6.71 -8.17
N SER A 270 16.84 8.01 -8.20
CA SER A 270 17.86 9.05 -8.04
C SER A 270 18.54 9.01 -6.67
N LYS A 271 17.76 8.90 -5.59
CA LYS A 271 18.29 8.78 -4.21
C LYS A 271 19.07 7.49 -4.01
N PHE A 272 18.62 6.38 -4.58
CA PHE A 272 19.33 5.10 -4.57
C PHE A 272 20.72 5.23 -5.18
N ASN A 273 20.79 5.74 -6.42
CA ASN A 273 22.07 5.90 -7.12
C ASN A 273 23.04 6.78 -6.33
N LYS A 274 22.56 7.89 -5.74
CA LYS A 274 23.39 8.74 -4.87
C LYS A 274 23.89 7.99 -3.64
N ASN A 275 23.02 7.24 -2.96
CA ASN A 275 23.37 6.51 -1.75
C ASN A 275 24.37 5.36 -1.98
N MET A 276 24.32 4.70 -3.14
CA MET A 276 25.24 3.60 -3.48
C MET A 276 26.70 4.05 -3.65
N HIS A 277 26.93 5.32 -3.95
CA HIS A 277 28.28 5.87 -4.15
C HIS A 277 28.89 6.49 -2.87
N LEU A 278 28.12 6.56 -1.79
CA LEU A 278 28.63 7.04 -0.51
C LEU A 278 29.50 5.97 0.16
N LYS A 279 30.74 6.34 0.49
CA LYS A 279 31.62 5.50 1.29
C LYS A 279 31.11 5.45 2.74
N ARG A 280 31.10 4.25 3.33
CA ARG A 280 30.66 4.02 4.71
C ARG A 280 31.69 3.15 5.44
N SER A 281 31.84 3.38 6.73
CA SER A 281 32.73 2.62 7.62
C SER A 281 32.07 1.38 8.22
N ARG A 282 30.73 1.34 8.21
CA ARG A 282 29.90 0.25 8.74
C ARG A 282 29.17 -0.44 7.58
N PRO A 283 28.88 -1.76 7.69
CA PRO A 283 28.05 -2.42 6.70
C PRO A 283 26.66 -1.79 6.70
N VAL A 284 26.05 -1.65 5.52
CA VAL A 284 24.76 -0.99 5.38
C VAL A 284 23.72 -1.96 4.81
N PHE A 285 22.51 -1.92 5.37
CA PHE A 285 21.32 -2.46 4.74
C PHE A 285 20.58 -1.31 4.03
N THR A 286 20.59 -1.32 2.71
CA THR A 286 19.79 -0.40 1.89
C THR A 286 18.54 -1.11 1.39
N TRP A 287 17.39 -0.60 1.83
CA TRP A 287 16.08 -1.00 1.36
C TRP A 287 15.54 0.04 0.38
N THR A 288 15.06 -0.42 -0.77
CA THR A 288 14.52 0.44 -1.83
C THR A 288 13.22 -0.13 -2.34
N HIS A 289 12.17 0.68 -2.36
CA HIS A 289 10.85 0.25 -2.79
C HIS A 289 10.36 1.13 -3.94
N LEU A 290 10.08 0.49 -5.07
CA LEU A 290 9.52 1.13 -6.26
C LEU A 290 8.07 0.66 -6.46
N LEU A 291 7.20 1.59 -6.84
CA LEU A 291 5.78 1.35 -7.14
C LEU A 291 5.57 0.81 -8.57
N ILE A 292 6.59 0.23 -9.18
CA ILE A 292 6.50 -0.39 -10.52
C ILE A 292 6.57 -1.91 -10.36
N PRO A 293 5.77 -2.69 -11.12
CA PRO A 293 4.83 -2.28 -12.17
C PRO A 293 3.38 -1.92 -11.73
N HIS A 294 3.08 -1.64 -10.46
CA HIS A 294 1.73 -1.27 -10.00
C HIS A 294 1.09 -0.11 -10.81
N THR A 295 -0.24 -0.13 -10.96
CA THR A 295 -1.00 0.94 -11.65
C THR A 295 -0.90 2.30 -10.92
N PRO A 296 -1.01 3.45 -11.60
CA PRO A 296 -1.24 3.60 -13.03
C PRO A 296 -0.02 3.25 -13.88
N PHE A 297 -0.25 2.65 -15.06
CA PHE A 297 0.82 2.21 -15.96
C PHE A 297 1.42 3.37 -16.78
N TYR A 298 2.16 4.23 -16.09
CA TYR A 298 2.61 5.52 -16.58
C TYR A 298 3.66 5.50 -17.70
N ARG A 299 4.33 4.36 -17.92
CA ARG A 299 5.40 4.24 -18.92
C ARG A 299 5.16 3.04 -19.83
N ASP A 300 5.52 3.18 -21.10
CA ASP A 300 5.58 2.07 -22.04
C ASP A 300 6.87 1.24 -21.86
N ALA A 301 7.01 0.16 -22.63
CA ALA A 301 8.16 -0.75 -22.57
C ALA A 301 9.52 -0.08 -22.85
N HIS A 302 9.52 1.08 -23.51
CA HIS A 302 10.72 1.86 -23.80
C HIS A 302 10.96 2.99 -22.79
N GLY A 303 10.09 3.13 -21.78
CA GLY A 303 10.16 4.18 -20.76
C GLY A 303 9.60 5.53 -21.21
N ARG A 304 8.89 5.59 -22.34
CA ARG A 304 8.17 6.79 -22.77
C ARG A 304 6.87 6.92 -21.98
N VAL A 305 6.38 8.14 -21.80
CA VAL A 305 5.12 8.37 -21.10
C VAL A 305 3.99 7.66 -21.84
N ASN A 306 3.20 6.88 -21.12
CA ASN A 306 1.94 6.34 -21.62
C ASN A 306 0.88 7.44 -21.55
N GLU A 307 0.37 7.88 -22.70
CA GLU A 307 -0.61 8.97 -22.79
C GLU A 307 -2.00 8.58 -22.26
N HIS A 308 -2.29 7.27 -22.19
CA HIS A 308 -3.56 6.71 -21.74
C HIS A 308 -3.32 5.59 -20.71
N PRO A 309 -2.73 5.93 -19.53
CA PRO A 309 -2.46 4.93 -18.51
C PRO A 309 -3.77 4.44 -17.91
N ILE A 310 -3.91 3.12 -17.76
CA ILE A 310 -4.96 2.57 -16.91
C ILE A 310 -4.64 2.98 -15.48
N GLU A 311 -5.52 3.77 -14.86
CA GLU A 311 -5.36 4.22 -13.47
C GLU A 311 -5.83 3.19 -12.46
N VAL A 312 -6.93 2.49 -12.80
CA VAL A 312 -7.54 1.43 -11.98
C VAL A 312 -7.88 0.27 -12.92
N PHE A 313 -7.40 -0.93 -12.60
CA PHE A 313 -7.53 -2.09 -13.49
C PHE A 313 -8.99 -2.51 -13.76
N ASP A 314 -9.91 -2.30 -12.81
CA ASP A 314 -11.34 -2.60 -12.97
C ASP A 314 -12.03 -1.72 -14.03
N ALA A 315 -11.39 -0.61 -14.43
CA ALA A 315 -11.92 0.32 -15.44
C ALA A 315 -11.54 -0.06 -16.89
N ALA A 316 -10.82 -1.17 -17.10
CA ALA A 316 -10.32 -1.56 -18.42
C ALA A 316 -10.50 -3.06 -18.71
N SER A 317 -10.53 -3.42 -20.00
CA SER A 317 -10.59 -4.82 -20.40
C SER A 317 -9.33 -5.59 -19.96
N SER A 318 -9.48 -6.87 -19.63
CA SER A 318 -8.34 -7.71 -19.20
C SER A 318 -7.20 -7.69 -20.23
N LYS A 319 -7.51 -7.68 -21.53
CA LYS A 319 -6.51 -7.60 -22.61
C LYS A 319 -5.68 -6.32 -22.54
N GLU A 320 -6.32 -5.19 -22.26
CA GLU A 320 -5.65 -3.90 -22.17
C GLU A 320 -4.81 -3.79 -20.89
N VAL A 321 -5.33 -4.30 -19.76
CA VAL A 321 -4.57 -4.42 -18.51
C VAL A 321 -3.33 -5.29 -18.71
N THR A 322 -3.45 -6.48 -19.32
CA THR A 322 -2.30 -7.35 -19.64
C THR A 322 -1.28 -6.60 -20.50
N ARG A 323 -1.72 -5.90 -21.55
CA ARG A 323 -0.84 -5.16 -22.46
C ARG A 323 -0.05 -4.08 -21.74
N GLN A 324 -0.71 -3.22 -20.97
CA GLN A 324 -0.05 -2.12 -20.28
C GLN A 324 0.83 -2.62 -19.12
N TYR A 325 0.38 -3.62 -18.36
CA TYR A 325 1.17 -4.23 -17.28
C TYR A 325 2.48 -4.86 -17.79
N THR A 326 2.42 -5.68 -18.83
CA THR A 326 3.61 -6.35 -19.41
C THR A 326 4.55 -5.35 -20.09
N SER A 327 4.00 -4.31 -20.71
CA SER A 327 4.76 -3.17 -21.21
C SER A 327 5.49 -2.46 -20.05
N TYR A 328 4.80 -2.17 -18.94
CA TYR A 328 5.40 -1.47 -17.81
C TYR A 328 6.42 -2.33 -17.04
N LEU A 329 6.20 -3.66 -16.97
CA LEU A 329 7.19 -4.64 -16.51
C LEU A 329 8.48 -4.57 -17.33
N SER A 330 8.39 -4.46 -18.66
CA SER A 330 9.58 -4.35 -19.53
C SER A 330 10.40 -3.09 -19.21
N TYR A 331 9.72 -2.00 -18.86
CA TYR A 331 10.37 -0.80 -18.34
C TYR A 331 10.96 -1.02 -16.94
N ALA A 332 10.24 -1.64 -16.02
CA ALA A 332 10.73 -1.99 -14.69
C ALA A 332 12.02 -2.83 -14.76
N ASN A 333 12.09 -3.80 -15.67
CA ASN A 333 13.29 -4.60 -15.93
C ASN A 333 14.49 -3.73 -16.30
N THR A 334 14.26 -2.74 -17.16
CA THR A 334 15.30 -1.78 -17.57
C THR A 334 15.76 -0.93 -16.40
N VAL A 335 14.83 -0.45 -15.55
CA VAL A 335 15.15 0.34 -14.35
C VAL A 335 15.98 -0.49 -13.36
N VAL A 336 15.56 -1.71 -13.05
CA VAL A 336 16.25 -2.62 -12.13
C VAL A 336 17.64 -2.94 -12.62
N LEU A 337 17.82 -3.27 -13.90
CA LEU A 337 19.14 -3.55 -14.46
C LEU A 337 20.05 -2.33 -14.45
N LYS A 338 19.53 -1.13 -14.71
CA LYS A 338 20.28 0.13 -14.58
C LYS A 338 20.71 0.37 -13.14
N MET A 339 19.81 0.20 -12.17
CA MET A 339 20.13 0.33 -10.75
C MET A 339 21.20 -0.67 -10.33
N LEU A 340 21.04 -1.96 -10.65
CA LEU A 340 22.01 -3.01 -10.35
C LEU A 340 23.40 -2.70 -10.94
N ASN A 341 23.46 -2.32 -12.22
CA ASN A 341 24.72 -2.00 -12.87
C ASN A 341 25.36 -0.71 -12.32
N GLY A 342 24.57 0.17 -11.68
CA GLY A 342 25.04 1.38 -11.02
C GLY A 342 25.54 1.19 -9.59
N ILE A 343 25.44 -0.01 -9.01
CA ILE A 343 25.98 -0.32 -7.68
C ILE A 343 27.49 -0.64 -7.81
N PRO A 344 28.38 0.13 -7.17
CA PRO A 344 29.82 -0.16 -7.16
C PRO A 344 30.09 -1.51 -6.47
N ASP A 345 30.93 -2.34 -7.08
CA ASP A 345 31.34 -3.65 -6.57
C ASP A 345 30.17 -4.52 -6.10
N TRP A 346 29.02 -4.46 -6.79
CA TRP A 346 27.81 -5.17 -6.40
C TRP A 346 28.04 -6.68 -6.19
N LYS A 347 29.02 -7.25 -6.91
CA LYS A 347 29.44 -8.65 -6.78
C LYS A 347 30.00 -9.00 -5.41
N ASN A 348 30.42 -8.04 -4.60
CA ASN A 348 30.92 -8.25 -3.23
C ASN A 348 29.83 -8.04 -2.16
N LYS A 349 28.61 -7.70 -2.57
CA LYS A 349 27.48 -7.38 -1.71
C LYS A 349 26.43 -8.50 -1.74
N ILE A 350 25.49 -8.45 -0.80
CA ILE A 350 24.27 -9.25 -0.84
C ILE A 350 23.22 -8.46 -1.59
N ILE A 351 22.75 -8.96 -2.72
CA ILE A 351 21.74 -8.29 -3.56
C ILE A 351 20.47 -9.14 -3.59
N ILE A 352 19.35 -8.54 -3.21
CA ILE A 352 18.01 -9.10 -3.35
C ILE A 352 17.19 -8.19 -4.26
N ILE A 353 16.54 -8.78 -5.25
CA ILE A 353 15.56 -8.11 -6.10
C ILE A 353 14.28 -8.92 -6.00
N SER A 354 13.19 -8.33 -5.54
CA SER A 354 11.93 -9.05 -5.38
C SER A 354 10.72 -8.18 -5.66
N GLY A 355 9.58 -8.82 -5.92
CA GLY A 355 8.29 -8.17 -5.77
C GLY A 355 7.82 -8.22 -4.32
N ASP A 356 6.93 -7.33 -3.91
CA ASP A 356 6.27 -7.38 -2.60
C ASP A 356 5.19 -8.47 -2.52
N HIS A 357 4.44 -8.64 -3.60
CA HIS A 357 3.48 -9.69 -3.88
C HIS A 357 3.30 -9.91 -5.39
N GLY A 358 2.38 -10.79 -5.77
CA GLY A 358 2.08 -11.07 -7.17
C GLY A 358 1.14 -10.04 -7.80
N ALA A 359 0.97 -10.13 -9.12
CA ALA A 359 -0.01 -9.34 -9.85
C ALA A 359 -1.43 -9.78 -9.47
N ARG A 360 -2.26 -8.83 -9.05
CA ARG A 360 -3.61 -9.13 -8.53
C ARG A 360 -4.75 -8.73 -9.46
N MET A 361 -4.43 -7.94 -10.47
CA MET A 361 -5.39 -7.23 -11.32
C MET A 361 -6.25 -8.12 -12.23
N LEU A 362 -5.80 -9.35 -12.50
CA LEU A 362 -6.45 -10.30 -13.43
C LEU A 362 -6.83 -11.62 -12.76
N VAL A 363 -6.82 -11.67 -11.42
CA VAL A 363 -7.08 -12.88 -10.66
C VAL A 363 -8.04 -12.61 -9.50
N PRO A 364 -8.98 -13.53 -9.20
CA PRO A 364 -9.92 -13.37 -8.09
C PRO A 364 -9.22 -13.17 -6.74
N GLU A 365 -9.88 -12.49 -5.79
CA GLU A 365 -9.32 -12.13 -4.48
C GLU A 365 -8.70 -13.30 -3.70
N HIS A 366 -9.26 -14.51 -3.82
CA HIS A 366 -8.76 -15.70 -3.11
C HIS A 366 -7.75 -16.52 -3.92
N ASP A 367 -7.33 -16.06 -5.09
CA ASP A 367 -6.41 -16.79 -5.94
C ASP A 367 -4.99 -16.77 -5.36
N PRO A 368 -4.34 -17.94 -5.16
CA PRO A 368 -2.99 -18.01 -4.60
C PRO A 368 -1.95 -17.31 -5.47
N ARG A 369 -2.23 -17.07 -6.76
CA ARG A 369 -1.34 -16.35 -7.68
C ARG A 369 -1.10 -14.89 -7.28
N ARG A 370 -2.03 -14.28 -6.54
CA ARG A 370 -1.86 -12.93 -5.95
C ARG A 370 -0.68 -12.84 -4.99
N LYS A 371 -0.24 -13.97 -4.45
CA LYS A 371 0.93 -14.08 -3.57
C LYS A 371 2.17 -14.61 -4.29
N LYS A 372 2.12 -14.89 -5.60
CA LYS A 372 3.26 -15.40 -6.36
C LYS A 372 4.09 -14.23 -6.87
N THR A 373 5.20 -13.95 -6.18
CA THR A 373 6.05 -12.78 -6.41
C THR A 373 7.36 -13.15 -7.12
N PHE A 374 7.98 -12.18 -7.79
CA PHE A 374 9.33 -12.30 -8.32
C PHE A 374 10.35 -12.30 -7.18
N CYS A 375 11.43 -13.07 -7.33
CA CYS A 375 12.57 -13.00 -6.43
C CYS A 375 13.84 -13.47 -7.13
N ALA A 376 14.92 -12.72 -6.93
CA ALA A 376 16.26 -13.08 -7.34
C ALA A 376 17.24 -12.70 -6.23
N ILE A 377 18.17 -13.61 -5.91
CA ILE A 377 19.16 -13.42 -4.84
C ILE A 377 20.55 -13.65 -5.39
N TYR A 378 21.49 -12.81 -4.97
CA TYR A 378 22.91 -12.99 -5.20
C TYR A 378 23.70 -12.64 -3.94
N TYR A 379 24.70 -13.46 -3.62
CA TYR A 379 25.81 -13.07 -2.76
C TYR A 379 27.04 -13.94 -3.07
N PRO A 380 28.27 -13.45 -2.80
CA PRO A 380 29.50 -14.22 -2.97
C PRO A 380 29.42 -15.59 -2.29
N GLY A 381 29.76 -16.65 -3.04
CA GLY A 381 29.82 -18.00 -2.49
C GLY A 381 28.46 -18.59 -2.08
N MET A 382 27.34 -18.05 -2.58
CA MET A 382 26.02 -18.58 -2.24
C MET A 382 25.85 -20.05 -2.62
N ASP A 383 25.32 -20.84 -1.68
CA ASP A 383 24.85 -22.19 -1.93
C ASP A 383 23.46 -22.12 -2.58
N LYS A 384 23.43 -22.27 -3.91
CA LYS A 384 22.19 -22.27 -4.70
C LYS A 384 21.21 -23.38 -4.26
N LEU A 385 21.69 -24.52 -3.77
CA LEU A 385 20.83 -25.61 -3.26
C LEU A 385 20.21 -25.26 -1.91
N LYS A 386 20.91 -24.49 -1.07
CA LYS A 386 20.32 -23.98 0.17
C LYS A 386 19.29 -22.89 -0.14
N ILE A 387 19.59 -21.97 -1.06
CA ILE A 387 18.71 -20.88 -1.47
C ILE A 387 17.44 -21.40 -2.16
N SER A 388 17.53 -22.47 -2.96
CA SER A 388 16.36 -23.05 -3.65
C SER A 388 15.28 -23.62 -2.70
N LYS A 389 15.62 -23.82 -1.41
CA LYS A 389 14.69 -24.29 -0.37
C LYS A 389 13.79 -23.17 0.16
N ILE A 390 14.13 -21.90 -0.06
CA ILE A 390 13.29 -20.75 0.33
C ILE A 390 11.97 -20.83 -0.44
N LYS A 391 10.85 -20.78 0.29
CA LYS A 391 9.49 -20.82 -0.30
C LYS A 391 8.75 -19.50 -0.17
N TYR A 392 9.11 -18.71 0.84
CA TYR A 392 8.53 -17.41 1.10
C TYR A 392 9.60 -16.33 1.14
N MET A 393 9.31 -15.16 0.58
CA MET A 393 10.20 -13.99 0.63
C MET A 393 10.60 -13.65 2.08
N GLN A 394 9.67 -13.80 3.02
CA GLN A 394 9.85 -13.56 4.46
C GLN A 394 10.91 -14.46 5.10
N GLN A 395 11.29 -15.56 4.44
CA GLN A 395 12.33 -16.47 4.94
C GLN A 395 13.74 -16.02 4.54
N ILE A 396 13.88 -15.14 3.55
CA ILE A 396 15.18 -14.70 3.00
C ILE A 396 16.16 -14.26 4.09
N PRO A 397 15.79 -13.44 5.09
CA PRO A 397 16.72 -13.00 6.14
C PRO A 397 17.45 -14.16 6.86
N PHE A 398 16.83 -15.34 6.98
CA PHE A 398 17.43 -16.51 7.63
C PHE A 398 18.49 -17.23 6.76
N TYR A 399 18.63 -16.82 5.49
CA TYR A 399 19.54 -17.44 4.52
C TYR A 399 20.64 -16.50 4.03
N LEU A 400 20.55 -15.20 4.30
CA LEU A 400 21.55 -14.21 3.89
C LEU A 400 22.88 -14.32 4.65
N HIS A 401 22.92 -15.13 5.71
CA HIS A 401 24.06 -15.20 6.63
C HIS A 401 24.47 -16.64 7.02
#